data_AF-A0A5B6VQF6-F1
#
_entry.id   AF-A0A5B6VQF6-F1
#
_cell.length_a   1.000
_cell.length_b   1.000
_cell.length_c   1.000
_cell.angle_alpha   90.00
_cell.angle_beta   90.00
_cell.angle_gamma   90.00
#
_symmetry.space_group_name_H-M   'P 1'
#
loop_
_entity.id
_entity.type
_entity.pdbx_description
1 polymer ?
#
loop_
_entity_poly.entity_id
_entity_poly.type
_entity_poly.pdbx_seq_one_letter_code
_entity_poly.pdbx_strand_id
1 'polypeptide(L)'
;MIGLRDTVFRQEIENWQSAVRETQLEDNVVPLISVICEIWFAISWILDQYPKWLPVNPETYLARLALRYDPEREPSQLAAEPPLVTAITVLSILAVDYPVDKVFCYVSDDGAAMLTFEELSETSEFARKRPKDKVQPSFLKDHRALKREDEEFEVRVSGLVAKTQKVP
;
A
#
# COMPACT_ATOMS: atom_id res chain seq x y z
N MET A 1 67.98 47.98 5.42
CA MET A 1 66.67 47.73 4.76
C MET A 1 66.08 46.34 5.07
N ILE A 2 66.54 45.63 6.11
CA ILE A 2 66.04 44.28 6.46
C ILE A 2 65.00 44.35 7.61
N GLY A 3 65.21 45.21 8.60
CA GLY A 3 64.32 45.32 9.77
C GLY A 3 62.91 45.89 9.54
N LEU A 4 62.69 46.69 8.48
CA LEU A 4 61.34 47.20 8.16
C LEU A 4 60.42 46.14 7.54
N ARG A 5 61.01 45.12 6.91
CA ARG A 5 60.26 44.04 6.24
C ARG A 5 59.78 43.02 7.28
N ASP A 6 60.56 42.80 8.34
CA ASP A 6 60.21 41.88 9.43
C ASP A 6 59.07 42.42 10.32
N THR A 7 59.00 43.74 10.53
CA THR A 7 57.90 44.34 11.31
C THR A 7 56.59 44.34 10.55
N VAL A 8 56.62 44.63 9.24
CA VAL A 8 55.42 44.59 8.39
C VAL A 8 54.90 43.16 8.28
N PHE A 9 55.77 42.19 8.06
CA PHE A 9 55.38 40.78 7.96
C PHE A 9 54.81 40.24 9.28
N ARG A 10 55.39 40.64 10.42
CA ARG A 10 54.87 40.28 11.75
C ARG A 10 53.51 40.90 12.03
N GLN A 11 53.29 42.16 11.63
CA GLN A 11 52.00 42.84 11.74
C GLN A 11 50.93 42.18 10.85
N GLU A 12 51.32 41.73 9.66
CA GLU A 12 50.46 41.02 8.73
C GLU A 12 50.06 39.65 9.31
N ILE A 13 50.99 38.91 9.91
CA ILE A 13 50.70 37.65 10.62
C ILE A 13 49.75 37.87 11.79
N GLU A 14 49.96 38.91 12.60
CA GLU A 14 49.07 39.22 13.73
C GLU A 14 47.66 39.58 13.25
N ASN A 15 47.54 40.35 12.15
CA ASN A 15 46.27 40.67 11.50
C ASN A 15 45.59 39.42 10.90
N TRP A 16 46.35 38.51 10.29
CA TRP A 16 45.82 37.23 9.82
C TRP A 16 45.36 36.35 10.99
N GLN A 17 46.08 36.34 12.11
CA GLN A 17 45.68 35.58 13.29
C GLN A 17 44.46 36.15 14.02
N SER A 18 44.25 37.47 14.02
CA SER A 18 43.01 38.09 14.51
C SER A 18 41.84 37.84 13.56
N ALA A 19 42.06 37.90 12.24
CA ALA A 19 41.02 37.55 11.25
C ALA A 19 40.59 36.08 11.35
N VAL A 20 41.55 35.16 11.56
CA VAL A 20 41.26 33.73 11.81
C VAL A 20 40.49 33.52 13.11
N ARG A 21 40.70 34.35 14.14
CA ARG A 21 39.93 34.32 15.40
C ARG A 21 38.51 34.86 15.25
N GLU A 22 38.26 35.82 14.35
CA GLU A 22 36.91 36.33 14.06
C GLU A 22 36.08 35.34 13.21
N THR A 23 36.70 34.52 12.36
CA THR A 23 36.00 33.43 11.66
C THR A 23 35.66 32.23 12.55
N GLN A 24 36.23 32.13 13.76
CA GLN A 24 35.96 31.04 14.71
C GLN A 24 34.59 31.11 15.41
N LEU A 25 33.77 32.13 15.12
CA LEU A 25 32.38 32.16 15.58
C LEU A 25 31.50 31.14 14.84
N GLU A 26 31.86 30.74 13.61
CA GLU A 26 31.17 29.69 12.85
C GLU A 26 31.64 28.27 13.20
N ASP A 27 32.82 28.13 13.80
CA ASP A 27 33.43 26.84 14.14
C ASP A 27 32.70 26.08 15.25
N ASN A 28 31.80 26.74 15.98
CA ASN A 28 30.97 26.10 17.01
C ASN A 28 29.57 25.71 16.52
N VAL A 29 29.10 26.24 15.39
CA VAL A 29 27.73 26.04 14.90
C VAL A 29 27.60 24.75 14.10
N VAL A 30 28.55 24.50 13.19
CA VAL A 30 28.59 23.30 12.36
C VAL A 30 28.72 22.00 13.19
N PRO A 31 29.65 21.87 14.16
CA PRO A 31 29.71 20.67 14.99
C PRO A 31 28.51 20.53 15.93
N LEU A 32 27.93 21.63 16.40
CA LEU A 32 26.70 21.58 17.21
C LEU A 32 25.53 21.01 16.41
N ILE A 33 25.35 21.45 15.16
CA ILE A 33 24.31 20.92 14.26
C ILE A 33 24.54 19.43 14.00
N SER A 34 25.79 19.01 13.74
CA SER A 34 26.12 17.60 13.54
C SER A 34 25.79 16.74 14.77
N VAL A 35 26.13 17.18 15.97
CA VAL A 35 25.81 16.45 17.22
C VAL A 35 24.30 16.38 17.45
N ILE A 36 23.57 17.46 17.18
CA ILE A 36 22.10 17.47 17.30
C ILE A 36 21.47 16.48 16.30
N CYS A 37 21.96 16.41 15.06
CA CYS A 37 21.48 15.46 14.05
C CYS A 37 21.72 14.00 14.48
N GLU A 38 22.88 13.68 15.03
CA GLU A 38 23.20 12.32 15.52
C GLU A 38 22.33 11.91 16.71
N ILE A 39 22.10 12.83 17.66
CA ILE A 39 21.21 12.58 18.81
C ILE A 39 19.77 12.35 18.33
N TRP A 40 19.28 13.18 17.40
CA TRP A 40 17.94 13.03 16.84
C TRP A 40 17.76 11.70 16.10
N PHE A 41 18.75 11.32 15.31
CA PHE A 41 18.74 10.06 14.58
C PHE A 41 18.79 8.85 15.53
N ALA A 42 19.64 8.91 16.57
CA ALA A 42 19.71 7.87 17.59
C ALA A 42 18.38 7.71 18.35
N ILE A 43 17.73 8.81 18.73
CA ILE A 43 16.40 8.78 19.38
C ILE A 43 15.35 8.19 18.43
N SER A 44 15.32 8.62 17.17
CA SER A 44 14.40 8.09 16.15
C SER A 44 14.59 6.59 15.94
N TRP A 45 15.85 6.13 15.91
CA TRP A 45 16.18 4.72 15.80
C TRP A 45 15.72 3.90 17.01
N ILE A 46 15.91 4.42 18.23
CA ILE A 46 15.44 3.77 19.47
C ILE A 46 13.92 3.66 19.48
N LEU A 47 13.20 4.72 19.08
CA LEU A 47 11.74 4.71 18.99
C LEU A 47 11.24 3.70 17.94
N ASP A 48 11.95 3.53 16.82
CA ASP A 48 11.65 2.50 15.82
C ASP A 48 11.89 1.07 16.31
N GLN A 49 12.76 0.87 17.30
CA GLN A 49 12.96 -0.46 17.91
C GLN A 49 11.82 -0.84 18.86
N TYR A 50 11.14 0.14 19.47
CA TYR A 50 10.15 -0.11 20.52
C TYR A 50 8.96 -1.01 20.08
N PRO A 51 8.34 -0.82 18.89
CA PRO A 51 7.28 -1.72 18.41
C PRO A 51 7.78 -3.15 18.13
N LYS A 52 9.06 -3.33 17.84
CA LYS A 52 9.66 -4.63 17.51
C LYS A 52 9.94 -5.49 18.76
N TRP A 53 9.95 -4.90 19.95
CA TRP A 53 10.25 -5.60 21.21
C TRP A 53 9.07 -6.43 21.74
N LEU A 54 7.84 -6.13 21.32
CA LEU A 54 6.64 -6.87 21.69
C LEU A 54 5.90 -7.33 20.43
N PRO A 55 6.44 -8.30 19.67
CA PRO A 55 5.73 -8.86 18.54
C PRO A 55 4.46 -9.56 19.05
N VAL A 56 3.30 -9.01 18.72
CA VAL A 56 2.01 -9.65 19.00
C VAL A 56 1.76 -10.69 17.92
N ASN A 57 1.66 -11.95 18.30
CA ASN A 57 1.24 -13.04 17.41
C ASN A 57 -0.25 -13.31 17.63
N PRO A 58 -1.16 -12.69 16.86
CA PRO A 58 -2.59 -13.00 16.98
C PRO A 58 -2.88 -14.40 16.44
N GLU A 59 -3.41 -15.29 17.29
CA GLU A 59 -4.00 -16.55 16.85
C GLU A 59 -5.52 -16.41 16.75
N THR A 60 -6.09 -16.82 15.61
CA THR A 60 -7.54 -16.76 15.37
C THR A 60 -8.17 -18.14 15.47
N TYR A 61 -9.24 -18.26 16.27
CA TYR A 61 -9.93 -19.52 16.51
C TYR A 61 -11.33 -19.52 15.88
N LEU A 62 -11.39 -19.78 14.57
CA LEU A 62 -12.64 -19.74 13.79
C LEU A 62 -13.73 -20.66 14.37
N ALA A 63 -13.36 -21.86 14.84
CA ALA A 63 -14.28 -22.80 15.45
C ALA A 63 -15.00 -22.26 16.71
N ARG A 64 -14.32 -21.39 17.48
CA ARG A 64 -14.91 -20.75 18.68
C ARG A 64 -15.70 -19.50 18.32
N LEU A 65 -15.31 -18.79 17.26
CA LEU A 65 -15.98 -17.61 16.76
C LEU A 65 -17.37 -17.97 16.20
N ALA A 66 -17.44 -19.00 15.35
CA ALA A 66 -18.69 -19.51 14.77
C ALA A 66 -19.72 -19.95 15.84
N LEU A 67 -19.25 -20.30 17.04
CA LEU A 67 -20.09 -20.71 18.17
C LEU A 67 -20.67 -19.55 18.98
N ARG A 68 -20.10 -18.33 18.88
CA ARG A 68 -20.44 -17.22 19.80
C ARG A 68 -20.93 -15.96 19.11
N TYR A 69 -20.47 -15.67 17.91
CA TYR A 69 -20.77 -14.42 17.24
C TYR A 69 -21.07 -14.65 15.77
N ASP A 70 -22.13 -13.99 15.31
CA ASP A 70 -22.42 -13.72 13.92
C ASP A 70 -22.30 -12.20 13.75
N PRO A 71 -21.12 -11.69 13.34
CA PRO A 71 -20.86 -10.26 13.35
C PRO A 71 -21.33 -9.57 12.06
N GLU A 72 -22.11 -8.49 12.20
CA GLU A 72 -22.31 -7.48 11.15
C GLU A 72 -21.03 -6.66 10.96
N ARG A 73 -20.61 -6.44 9.70
CA ARG A 73 -19.30 -5.87 9.35
C ARG A 73 -19.41 -4.43 8.82
N GLU A 74 -18.48 -3.59 9.25
CA GLU A 74 -18.19 -2.26 8.70
C GLU A 74 -17.39 -2.37 7.37
N PRO A 75 -17.67 -1.52 6.36
CA PRO A 75 -17.01 -1.57 5.07
C PRO A 75 -15.60 -0.96 5.09
N SER A 76 -14.65 -1.63 4.43
CA SER A 76 -13.27 -1.15 4.23
C SER A 76 -13.16 -0.29 2.97
N GLN A 77 -12.55 0.90 3.10
CA GLN A 77 -12.31 1.82 1.99
C GLN A 77 -10.95 1.50 1.35
N LEU A 78 -10.95 0.99 0.11
CA LEU A 78 -9.76 0.86 -0.73
C LEU A 78 -9.94 1.67 -2.03
N ALA A 79 -8.81 2.19 -2.52
CA ALA A 79 -8.70 3.11 -3.66
C ALA A 79 -8.95 2.43 -5.02
N ALA A 80 -9.15 3.26 -6.06
CA ALA A 80 -9.55 2.88 -7.41
C ALA A 80 -8.75 1.71 -8.02
N GLU A 81 -9.44 0.59 -8.24
CA GLU A 81 -8.90 -0.62 -8.85
C GLU A 81 -9.26 -0.70 -10.34
N PRO A 82 -8.42 -1.36 -11.17
CA PRO A 82 -8.80 -1.70 -12.53
C PRO A 82 -10.09 -2.52 -12.55
N PRO A 83 -10.99 -2.32 -13.52
CA PRO A 83 -12.28 -2.99 -13.60
C PRO A 83 -12.17 -4.51 -13.40
N LEU A 84 -11.29 -5.18 -14.17
CA LEU A 84 -11.10 -6.63 -14.07
C LEU A 84 -10.73 -7.10 -12.65
N VAL A 85 -9.93 -6.30 -11.93
CA VAL A 85 -9.56 -6.59 -10.54
C VAL A 85 -10.80 -6.47 -9.66
N THR A 86 -11.62 -5.43 -9.84
CA THR A 86 -12.91 -5.26 -9.16
C THR A 86 -13.84 -6.45 -9.41
N ALA A 87 -13.94 -6.93 -10.65
CA ALA A 87 -14.75 -8.10 -10.97
C ALA A 87 -14.26 -9.37 -10.24
N ILE A 88 -12.94 -9.60 -10.24
CA ILE A 88 -12.32 -10.76 -9.57
C ILE A 88 -12.48 -10.66 -8.04
N THR A 89 -12.36 -9.48 -7.46
CA THR A 89 -12.54 -9.28 -6.01
C THR A 89 -14.00 -9.51 -5.62
N VAL A 90 -14.96 -9.00 -6.39
CA VAL A 90 -16.40 -9.27 -6.19
C VAL A 90 -16.69 -10.78 -6.28
N LEU A 91 -16.16 -11.47 -7.30
CA LEU A 91 -16.31 -12.93 -7.42
C LEU A 91 -15.71 -13.69 -6.23
N SER A 92 -14.60 -13.20 -5.69
CA SER A 92 -13.94 -13.80 -4.52
C SER A 92 -14.77 -13.58 -3.25
N ILE A 93 -15.36 -12.39 -3.06
CA ILE A 93 -16.26 -12.09 -1.94
C ILE A 93 -17.51 -12.97 -2.01
N LEU A 94 -18.12 -13.09 -3.19
CA LEU A 94 -19.30 -13.92 -3.39
C LEU A 94 -18.99 -15.41 -3.22
N ALA A 95 -17.74 -15.85 -3.40
CA ALA A 95 -17.30 -17.23 -3.23
C ALA A 95 -16.86 -17.57 -1.79
N VAL A 96 -16.98 -16.64 -0.84
CA VAL A 96 -16.68 -16.93 0.57
C VAL A 96 -17.63 -17.99 1.12
N ASP A 97 -17.07 -18.93 1.89
CA ASP A 97 -17.80 -19.96 2.62
C ASP A 97 -18.51 -19.33 3.84
N TYR A 98 -19.64 -18.68 3.60
CA TYR A 98 -20.49 -18.05 4.61
C TYR A 98 -21.97 -18.14 4.19
N PRO A 99 -22.91 -18.20 5.16
CA PRO A 99 -24.33 -18.33 4.84
C PRO A 99 -24.82 -17.26 3.87
N VAL A 100 -25.49 -17.70 2.80
CA VAL A 100 -25.94 -16.81 1.69
C VAL A 100 -26.95 -15.74 2.13
N ASP A 101 -27.62 -15.96 3.25
CA ASP A 101 -28.55 -15.02 3.90
C ASP A 101 -27.83 -13.85 4.61
N LYS A 102 -26.51 -13.94 4.77
CA LYS A 102 -25.71 -12.97 5.52
C LYS A 102 -24.56 -12.36 4.73
N VAL A 103 -24.20 -12.96 3.59
CA VAL A 103 -23.20 -12.38 2.68
C VAL A 103 -23.87 -11.39 1.75
N PHE A 104 -23.55 -10.11 1.94
CA PHE A 104 -23.88 -9.06 1.00
C PHE A 104 -22.60 -8.37 0.56
N CYS A 105 -22.45 -8.20 -0.76
CA CYS A 105 -21.35 -7.44 -1.35
C CYS A 105 -21.92 -6.08 -1.78
N TYR A 106 -21.42 -5.01 -1.17
CA TYR A 106 -21.73 -3.64 -1.56
C TYR A 106 -20.56 -3.08 -2.37
N VAL A 107 -20.85 -2.60 -3.58
CA VAL A 107 -19.86 -1.95 -4.43
C VAL A 107 -20.22 -0.48 -4.53
N SER A 108 -19.31 0.38 -4.08
CA SER A 108 -19.42 1.83 -4.21
C SER A 108 -18.44 2.28 -5.29
N ASP A 109 -18.96 2.85 -6.37
CA ASP A 109 -18.15 3.44 -7.44
C ASP A 109 -18.27 4.97 -7.39
N ASP A 110 -17.20 5.64 -6.98
CA ASP A 110 -17.13 7.10 -6.92
C ASP A 110 -17.10 7.74 -8.31
N GLY A 111 -16.71 6.98 -9.35
CA GLY A 111 -16.62 7.45 -10.73
C GLY A 111 -17.93 7.38 -11.51
N ALA A 112 -18.95 6.69 -10.98
CA ALA A 112 -20.23 6.41 -11.64
C ALA A 112 -20.10 6.05 -13.13
N ALA A 113 -19.04 5.31 -13.49
CA ALA A 113 -18.71 5.05 -14.87
C ALA A 113 -19.62 3.93 -15.40
N MET A 114 -20.23 4.10 -16.59
CA MET A 114 -21.06 3.04 -17.18
C MET A 114 -20.31 1.70 -17.32
N LEU A 115 -18.98 1.76 -17.48
CA LEU A 115 -18.10 0.59 -17.55
C LEU A 115 -18.18 -0.29 -16.29
N THR A 116 -18.23 0.30 -15.09
CA THR A 116 -18.31 -0.48 -13.84
C THR A 116 -19.66 -1.18 -13.73
N PHE A 117 -20.74 -0.53 -14.19
CA PHE A 117 -22.06 -1.14 -14.24
C PHE A 117 -22.13 -2.32 -15.22
N GLU A 118 -21.64 -2.14 -16.46
CA GLU A 118 -21.63 -3.21 -17.46
C GLU A 118 -20.77 -4.39 -17.01
N GLU A 119 -19.60 -4.12 -16.44
CA GLU A 119 -18.73 -5.15 -15.87
C GLU A 119 -19.39 -5.90 -14.72
N LEU A 120 -20.00 -5.21 -13.76
CA LEU A 120 -20.66 -5.86 -12.62
C LEU A 120 -21.85 -6.70 -13.08
N SER A 121 -22.54 -6.29 -14.16
CA SER A 121 -23.61 -7.08 -14.75
C SER A 121 -23.11 -8.42 -15.31
N GLU A 122 -22.03 -8.41 -16.11
CA GLU A 122 -21.36 -9.61 -16.63
C GLU A 122 -20.81 -10.49 -15.49
N THR A 123 -20.22 -9.84 -14.47
CA THR A 123 -19.68 -10.52 -13.28
C THR A 123 -20.79 -11.26 -12.53
N SER A 124 -21.99 -10.67 -12.42
CA SER A 124 -23.15 -11.29 -11.76
C SER A 124 -23.66 -12.52 -12.51
N GLU A 125 -23.69 -12.47 -13.85
CA GLU A 125 -24.09 -13.62 -14.67
C GLU A 125 -23.08 -14.75 -14.57
N PHE A 126 -21.79 -14.41 -14.59
CA PHE A 126 -20.71 -15.36 -14.40
C PHE A 126 -20.76 -16.01 -13.00
N ALA A 127 -20.99 -15.21 -11.95
CA ALA A 127 -21.12 -15.70 -10.58
C ALA A 127 -22.25 -16.72 -10.42
N ARG A 128 -23.37 -16.53 -11.14
CA ARG A 128 -24.51 -17.47 -11.13
C ARG A 128 -24.16 -18.81 -11.79
N LYS A 129 -23.27 -18.78 -12.78
CA LYS A 129 -22.82 -19.97 -13.51
C LYS A 129 -21.79 -20.78 -12.72
N ARG A 130 -20.97 -20.10 -11.92
CA ARG A 130 -19.90 -20.72 -11.11
C ARG A 130 -20.49 -21.60 -10.00
N PRO A 131 -20.24 -22.93 -9.99
CA PRO A 131 -20.71 -23.79 -8.92
C PRO A 131 -19.93 -23.53 -7.63
N LYS A 132 -20.64 -23.29 -6.52
CA LYS A 132 -20.08 -23.28 -5.16
C LYS A 132 -20.03 -24.72 -4.65
N ASP A 133 -18.83 -25.17 -4.31
CA ASP A 133 -18.50 -26.42 -3.63
C ASP A 133 -19.36 -27.64 -3.97
N LYS A 134 -18.89 -28.41 -4.95
CA LYS A 134 -19.13 -29.85 -4.93
C LYS A 134 -17.84 -30.58 -5.28
N VAL A 135 -17.30 -31.34 -4.32
CA VAL A 135 -16.34 -32.40 -4.60
C VAL A 135 -17.07 -33.47 -5.42
N GLN A 136 -17.14 -33.25 -6.74
CA GLN A 136 -17.75 -34.18 -7.68
C GLN A 136 -16.66 -35.04 -8.35
N PRO A 137 -16.96 -36.31 -8.64
CA PRO A 137 -16.03 -37.21 -9.34
C PRO A 137 -15.68 -36.74 -10.77
N SER A 138 -16.40 -35.76 -11.33
CA SER A 138 -16.15 -35.12 -12.62
C SER A 138 -15.19 -33.92 -12.58
N PHE A 139 -14.54 -33.66 -11.43
CA PHE A 139 -13.69 -32.49 -11.16
C PHE A 139 -12.80 -32.02 -12.33
N LEU A 140 -12.15 -32.93 -13.05
CA LEU A 140 -11.25 -32.58 -14.17
C LEU A 140 -11.96 -32.12 -15.46
N LYS A 141 -13.21 -32.51 -15.68
CA LYS A 141 -14.03 -32.03 -16.81
C LYS A 141 -14.61 -30.66 -16.47
N ASP A 142 -15.09 -30.52 -15.24
CA ASP A 142 -15.69 -29.28 -14.73
C ASP A 142 -14.63 -28.17 -14.64
N HIS A 143 -13.41 -28.48 -14.20
CA HIS A 143 -12.30 -27.51 -14.13
C HIS A 143 -11.87 -27.02 -15.53
N ARG A 144 -11.88 -27.89 -16.55
CA ARG A 144 -11.56 -27.49 -17.93
C ARG A 144 -12.65 -26.64 -18.55
N ALA A 145 -13.92 -26.96 -18.28
CA ALA A 145 -15.04 -26.14 -18.73
C ALA A 145 -15.00 -24.77 -18.04
N LEU A 146 -14.81 -24.75 -16.72
CA LEU A 146 -14.70 -23.52 -15.93
C LEU A 146 -13.54 -22.63 -16.43
N LYS A 147 -12.36 -23.20 -16.69
CA LYS A 147 -11.22 -22.44 -17.22
C LYS A 147 -11.54 -21.76 -18.57
N ARG A 148 -12.28 -22.42 -19.46
CA ARG A 148 -12.70 -21.78 -20.72
C ARG A 148 -13.65 -20.62 -20.48
N GLU A 149 -14.56 -20.78 -19.52
CA GLU A 149 -15.51 -19.74 -19.16
C GLU A 149 -14.82 -18.55 -18.48
N ASP A 150 -13.78 -18.80 -17.68
CA ASP A 150 -12.89 -17.77 -17.12
C ASP A 150 -12.17 -17.00 -18.25
N GLU A 151 -11.55 -17.71 -19.21
CA GLU A 151 -10.87 -17.09 -20.36
C GLU A 151 -11.84 -16.27 -21.22
N GLU A 152 -13.04 -16.79 -21.48
CA GLU A 152 -14.09 -16.05 -22.20
C GLU A 152 -14.56 -14.82 -21.43
N PHE A 153 -14.65 -14.91 -20.10
CA PHE A 153 -15.00 -13.78 -19.24
C PHE A 153 -13.95 -12.68 -19.28
N GLU A 154 -12.66 -13.02 -19.15
CA GLU A 154 -11.55 -12.07 -19.26
C GLU A 154 -11.57 -11.32 -20.60
N VAL A 155 -11.86 -12.03 -21.70
CA VAL A 155 -11.99 -11.43 -23.03
C VAL A 155 -13.18 -10.47 -23.11
N ARG A 156 -14.34 -10.84 -22.53
CA ARG A 156 -15.53 -9.97 -22.51
C ARG A 156 -15.26 -8.67 -21.75
N VAL A 157 -14.70 -8.75 -20.54
CA VAL A 157 -14.37 -7.59 -19.70
C VAL A 157 -13.33 -6.69 -20.40
N SER A 158 -12.27 -7.28 -20.94
CA SER A 158 -11.25 -6.53 -21.70
C SER A 158 -11.85 -5.84 -22.93
N GLY A 159 -12.84 -6.47 -23.58
CA GLY A 159 -13.60 -5.89 -24.67
C GLY A 159 -14.44 -4.68 -24.26
N LEU A 160 -15.03 -4.68 -23.06
CA LEU A 160 -15.78 -3.55 -22.50
C LEU A 160 -14.85 -2.36 -22.24
N VAL A 161 -13.71 -2.60 -21.59
CA VAL A 161 -12.69 -1.55 -21.33
C VAL A 161 -12.25 -0.88 -22.64
N ALA A 162 -12.01 -1.68 -23.69
CA ALA A 162 -11.61 -1.17 -25.00
C ALA A 162 -12.73 -0.39 -25.73
N LYS A 163 -14.01 -0.67 -25.46
CA LYS A 163 -15.15 0.10 -26.00
C LYS A 163 -15.26 1.45 -25.30
N THR A 164 -15.14 1.49 -23.98
CA THR A 164 -15.24 2.73 -23.20
C THR A 164 -14.11 3.70 -23.51
N GLN A 165 -12.90 3.21 -23.77
CA GLN A 165 -11.76 4.05 -24.19
C GLN A 165 -11.94 4.67 -25.59
N LYS A 166 -12.88 4.17 -26.39
CA LYS A 166 -13.19 4.67 -27.74
C LYS A 166 -14.38 5.64 -27.78
N VAL A 167 -14.98 5.93 -26.64
CA VAL A 167 -16.02 6.96 -26.53
C VAL A 167 -15.33 8.33 -26.61
N PRO A 168 -15.67 9.19 -27.58
CA PRO A 168 -15.03 10.49 -27.77
C PRO A 168 -15.30 11.47 -26.62
#